data_AF-A0A4V3XLF6-F1
#
_entry.id   AF-A0A4V3XLF6-F1
#
_cell.length_a   1.000
_cell.length_b   1.000
_cell.length_c   1.000
_cell.angle_alpha   90.00
_cell.angle_beta   90.00
_cell.angle_gamma   90.00
#
_symmetry.space_group_name_H-M   'P 1'
#
loop_
_entity.id
_entity.type
_entity.pdbx_description
1 polymer ?
#
loop_
_entity_poly.entity_id
_entity_poly.type
_entity_poly.pdbx_seq_one_letter_code
_entity_poly.pdbx_strand_id
1 'polypeptide(L)'
;MLFFYRCLVGALLLPIGLHAQKGVPIPFDERGTCFLPPVYSEHTYSRPYTFREGIRPKALTYAINYLTTGDTLQGRLCSPWPDSARNAFEYAAAIWSDVLQNDQPINVDACYSLDMPAGTLGSTSPSLRAIGPIHGRDAVIYPQTMAEQIVNGQFEGADMNVFINGNFAPNFYFGTDALPPSGKIDFVTLTLHEMGHGLGFLGTARIDDGSPATGMECDGVAGNGCLGYYFSAGANPATYHPSIYDIFVDLGTDTSALTALLPNPGAGVAAALQGDSAGLFYDETNLSTYQSGSGRYQLYAPATFRRGSSFSHFADPSEVMYYALSYGNANHDVGTAATVLNHMGWPEAAAGLPVEWLAFSGAVADRGIQLDWATAAESDNAGFGVEVSRNGGPFIPIGRVAGRGTTRSPSDYRFLDLLPAAGDNHYRLRQTDFDGRETLSEVISVPFAVVANQVSEVYPNPVRARRASIDYLSETSRPVRVSVLDAAGRTLHSRNHPLQAGANRLDLNLAGLAAGVYFLRLEDGRQPVHRRVVVE
;
A
#
# COMPACT_ATOMS: atom_id res chain seq x y z
N MET A 1 47.85 46.70 18.89
CA MET A 1 46.46 46.22 19.05
C MET A 1 46.50 44.72 18.79
N LEU A 2 46.60 43.89 19.83
CA LEU A 2 45.46 43.30 20.57
C LEU A 2 44.48 42.58 19.61
N PHE A 3 44.07 41.32 19.75
CA PHE A 3 44.15 40.30 20.80
C PHE A 3 43.72 38.93 20.18
N PHE A 4 44.43 37.84 20.50
CA PHE A 4 43.95 36.47 20.85
C PHE A 4 43.06 35.63 19.88
N TYR A 5 43.04 34.29 19.85
CA TYR A 5 43.90 33.13 20.17
C TYR A 5 42.99 31.88 20.02
N ARG A 6 43.57 30.73 19.62
CA ARG A 6 43.07 29.33 19.79
C ARG A 6 41.98 28.82 18.82
N CYS A 7 42.05 27.60 18.28
CA CYS A 7 43.07 26.56 18.29
C CYS A 7 42.75 25.52 17.20
N LEU A 8 43.80 24.81 16.77
CA LEU A 8 43.82 23.47 16.14
C LEU A 8 42.68 22.58 16.63
N VAL A 9 42.06 21.70 15.82
CA VAL A 9 42.70 20.49 15.26
C VAL A 9 42.04 20.15 13.91
N GLY A 10 42.88 19.95 12.89
CA GLY A 10 42.50 19.18 11.72
C GLY A 10 42.79 17.70 11.95
N ALA A 11 41.92 16.83 11.45
CA ALA A 11 42.26 15.58 10.77
C ALA A 11 41.00 14.74 10.53
N LEU A 12 40.77 14.45 9.25
CA LEU A 12 39.99 13.33 8.72
C LEU A 12 38.55 13.15 9.23
N LEU A 13 37.62 13.89 8.61
CA LEU A 13 36.35 13.28 8.25
C LEU A 13 36.64 12.25 7.14
N LEU A 14 36.85 11.00 7.53
CA LEU A 14 36.67 9.87 6.62
C LEU A 14 35.19 9.89 6.21
N PRO A 15 34.85 10.04 4.92
CA PRO A 15 33.54 9.67 4.46
C PRO A 15 33.51 8.15 4.52
N ILE A 16 32.99 7.57 5.60
CA ILE A 16 32.57 6.18 5.55
C ILE A 16 31.37 6.19 4.61
N GLY A 17 31.62 5.83 3.35
CA GLY A 17 30.55 5.53 2.42
C GLY A 17 29.68 4.47 3.08
N LEU A 18 28.41 4.81 3.32
CA LEU A 18 27.36 3.82 3.50
C LEU A 18 27.27 3.02 2.19
N HIS A 19 28.07 1.98 2.08
CA HIS A 19 27.93 0.94 1.08
C HIS A 19 28.01 -0.40 1.83
N ALA A 20 26.87 -1.09 1.85
CA ALA A 20 26.63 -2.45 2.33
C ALA A 20 26.71 -2.67 3.86
N GLN A 21 25.64 -2.33 4.59
CA GLN A 21 25.28 -3.14 5.76
C GLN A 21 24.98 -4.56 5.25
N LYS A 22 25.90 -5.50 5.44
CA LYS A 22 25.65 -6.92 5.13
C LYS A 22 25.02 -7.54 6.37
N GLY A 23 23.72 -7.82 6.31
CA GLY A 23 23.04 -8.57 7.37
C GLY A 23 23.74 -9.90 7.62
N VAL A 24 24.02 -10.21 8.88
CA VAL A 24 24.65 -11.49 9.24
C VAL A 24 23.54 -12.53 9.42
N PRO A 25 23.56 -13.65 8.68
CA PRO A 25 22.58 -14.72 8.89
C PRO A 25 22.75 -15.31 10.29
N ILE A 26 21.65 -15.47 11.01
CA ILE A 26 21.63 -16.20 12.28
C ILE A 26 21.24 -17.65 11.97
N PRO A 27 22.12 -18.64 12.23
CA PRO A 27 21.75 -20.04 12.05
C PRO A 27 20.58 -20.37 12.97
N PHE A 28 19.53 -20.94 12.39
CA PHE A 28 18.35 -21.40 13.11
C PHE A 28 18.35 -22.93 13.08
N ASP A 29 18.30 -23.57 14.26
CA ASP A 29 18.03 -25.02 14.34
C ASP A 29 16.54 -25.30 14.55
N GLU A 30 16.08 -26.41 13.96
CA GLU A 30 14.79 -26.65 13.32
C GLU A 30 13.59 -26.90 14.24
N ARG A 31 13.59 -26.33 15.46
CA ARG A 31 12.51 -26.55 16.44
C ARG A 31 11.79 -25.26 16.86
N GLY A 32 11.86 -24.24 16.01
CA GLY A 32 10.97 -23.07 16.01
C GLY A 32 9.53 -23.38 15.65
N THR A 33 9.00 -24.52 16.10
CA THR A 33 7.60 -24.86 15.89
C THR A 33 6.74 -23.90 16.71
N CYS A 34 6.05 -22.99 16.04
CA CYS A 34 4.83 -22.43 16.61
C CYS A 34 3.90 -23.62 16.83
N PHE A 35 3.50 -23.86 18.08
CA PHE A 35 2.50 -24.88 18.39
C PHE A 35 1.18 -24.15 18.49
N LEU A 36 0.40 -24.20 17.40
CA LEU A 36 -1.00 -23.77 17.41
C LEU A 36 -1.90 -24.95 17.69
N PRO A 37 -2.28 -25.20 18.95
CA PRO A 37 -3.26 -26.21 19.26
C PRO A 37 -4.64 -25.77 18.76
N PRO A 38 -5.48 -26.69 18.26
CA PRO A 38 -6.90 -26.42 18.16
C PRO A 38 -7.50 -26.36 19.57
N VAL A 39 -8.33 -25.36 19.85
CA VAL A 39 -9.15 -25.28 21.07
C VAL A 39 -10.61 -25.40 20.71
N TYR A 40 -11.36 -26.16 21.51
CA TYR A 40 -12.81 -26.14 21.50
C TYR A 40 -13.22 -24.92 22.34
N SER A 41 -13.43 -23.74 21.73
CA SER A 41 -13.77 -22.52 22.48
C SER A 41 -15.22 -22.07 22.27
N GLU A 42 -15.79 -21.45 23.32
CA GLU A 42 -17.14 -20.90 23.43
C GLU A 42 -17.30 -19.51 22.78
N HIS A 43 -16.26 -19.00 22.10
CA HIS A 43 -16.27 -17.68 21.49
C HIS A 43 -16.36 -17.81 19.97
N THR A 44 -17.43 -17.27 19.39
CA THR A 44 -17.66 -17.28 17.95
C THR A 44 -17.32 -15.94 17.32
N TYR A 45 -16.35 -15.94 16.41
CA TYR A 45 -16.02 -14.77 15.59
C TYR A 45 -15.77 -15.24 14.16
N SER A 46 -16.62 -14.78 13.24
CA SER A 46 -16.37 -14.76 11.80
C SER A 46 -16.15 -13.31 11.40
N ARG A 47 -14.90 -12.95 11.10
CA ARG A 47 -14.54 -11.65 10.53
C ARG A 47 -14.11 -11.85 9.08
N PRO A 48 -15.01 -11.67 8.11
CA PRO A 48 -14.60 -11.64 6.71
C PRO A 48 -13.69 -10.44 6.50
N TYR A 49 -12.60 -10.65 5.77
CA TYR A 49 -11.76 -9.53 5.34
C TYR A 49 -12.45 -8.80 4.21
N THR A 50 -12.71 -7.52 4.41
CA THR A 50 -13.10 -6.64 3.31
C THR A 50 -11.81 -6.00 2.81
N PHE A 51 -11.35 -6.43 1.63
CA PHE A 51 -10.23 -5.76 0.96
C PHE A 51 -10.52 -4.26 0.89
N ARG A 52 -9.50 -3.45 1.15
CA ARG A 52 -9.61 -2.00 1.01
C ARG A 52 -9.99 -1.71 -0.44
N GLU A 53 -11.22 -1.22 -0.66
CA GLU A 53 -11.65 -0.79 -1.99
C GLU A 53 -10.64 0.24 -2.53
N GLY A 54 -10.08 -0.02 -3.71
CA GLY A 54 -9.16 0.89 -4.39
C GLY A 54 -7.72 0.95 -3.89
N ILE A 55 -7.24 0.02 -3.04
CA ILE A 55 -5.84 0.01 -2.60
C ILE A 55 -5.32 -1.43 -2.42
N ARG A 56 -4.80 -2.06 -3.49
CA ARG A 56 -3.73 -3.05 -3.31
C ARG A 56 -2.39 -2.34 -3.50
N PRO A 57 -1.56 -2.19 -2.45
CA PRO A 57 -0.17 -1.82 -2.64
C PRO A 57 0.49 -2.69 -3.70
N LYS A 58 0.99 -2.07 -4.77
CA LYS A 58 1.65 -2.78 -5.88
C LYS A 58 3.05 -3.31 -5.54
N ALA A 59 3.53 -3.13 -4.31
CA ALA A 59 4.92 -3.43 -3.96
C ALA A 59 5.09 -4.80 -3.27
N LEU A 60 4.24 -5.16 -2.30
CA LEU A 60 4.41 -6.41 -1.56
C LEU A 60 3.96 -7.62 -2.37
N THR A 61 4.91 -8.24 -3.07
CA THR A 61 4.70 -9.45 -3.86
C THR A 61 5.21 -10.67 -3.10
N TYR A 62 4.44 -11.75 -3.10
CA TYR A 62 4.89 -13.03 -2.56
C TYR A 62 5.30 -13.95 -3.71
N ALA A 63 6.50 -14.51 -3.63
CA ALA A 63 6.97 -15.60 -4.47
C ALA A 63 6.89 -16.89 -3.67
N ILE A 64 5.74 -17.58 -3.77
CA ILE A 64 5.49 -18.79 -2.98
C ILE A 64 5.94 -20.02 -3.78
N ASN A 65 6.95 -20.70 -3.26
CA ASN A 65 7.43 -21.97 -3.73
C ASN A 65 6.73 -23.11 -2.98
N TYR A 66 5.71 -23.68 -3.61
CA TYR A 66 4.98 -24.84 -3.08
C TYR A 66 5.78 -26.13 -3.29
N LEU A 67 6.50 -26.55 -2.26
CA LEU A 67 7.27 -27.79 -2.25
C LEU A 67 6.34 -29.01 -2.35
N THR A 68 6.83 -30.07 -3.00
CA THR A 68 6.03 -31.24 -3.37
C THR A 68 6.71 -32.56 -2.98
N THR A 69 6.19 -33.68 -3.49
CA THR A 69 6.71 -35.02 -3.21
C THR A 69 8.19 -35.12 -3.57
N GLY A 70 9.01 -35.52 -2.61
CA GLY A 70 10.45 -35.71 -2.78
C GLY A 70 11.28 -34.51 -2.31
N ASP A 71 10.64 -33.35 -2.10
CA ASP A 71 11.29 -32.19 -1.50
C ASP A 71 11.34 -32.34 0.02
N THR A 72 12.37 -31.74 0.63
CA THR A 72 12.48 -31.59 2.08
C THR A 72 12.66 -30.13 2.45
N LEU A 73 11.94 -29.68 3.47
CA LEU A 73 12.13 -28.37 4.08
C LEU A 73 12.56 -28.56 5.53
N GLN A 74 13.74 -28.04 5.91
CA GLN A 74 14.33 -28.21 7.24
C GLN A 74 14.26 -29.67 7.73
N GLY A 75 14.74 -30.59 6.89
CA GLY A 75 14.77 -32.02 7.17
C GLY A 75 13.42 -32.75 7.10
N ARG A 76 12.29 -32.05 6.97
CA ARG A 76 10.94 -32.64 6.92
C ARG A 76 10.48 -32.85 5.49
N LEU A 77 9.84 -33.99 5.23
CA LEU A 77 9.31 -34.32 3.90
C LEU A 77 8.06 -33.50 3.56
N CYS A 78 8.05 -32.94 2.36
CA CYS A 78 6.90 -32.22 1.81
C CYS A 78 6.00 -33.14 0.97
N SER A 79 4.72 -32.82 0.98
CA SER A 79 3.66 -33.52 0.25
C SER A 79 3.01 -32.56 -0.76
N PRO A 80 2.33 -33.09 -1.79
CA PRO A 80 1.61 -32.25 -2.76
C PRO A 80 0.53 -31.42 -2.08
N TRP A 81 0.46 -30.15 -2.45
CA TRP A 81 -0.57 -29.23 -1.98
C TRP A 81 -1.90 -29.43 -2.74
N PRO A 82 -3.04 -29.55 -2.04
CA PRO A 82 -4.36 -29.46 -2.68
C PRO A 82 -4.56 -28.08 -3.34
N ASP A 83 -5.23 -28.04 -4.50
CA ASP A 83 -5.51 -26.77 -5.21
C ASP A 83 -6.31 -25.78 -4.33
N SER A 84 -7.27 -26.30 -3.55
CA SER A 84 -8.03 -25.48 -2.61
C SER A 84 -7.16 -24.88 -1.51
N ALA A 85 -6.15 -25.62 -1.04
CA ALA A 85 -5.20 -25.13 -0.04
C ALA A 85 -4.31 -24.03 -0.63
N ARG A 86 -3.82 -24.21 -1.87
CA ARG A 86 -3.05 -23.18 -2.59
C ARG A 86 -3.87 -21.90 -2.76
N ASN A 87 -5.09 -22.01 -3.27
CA ASN A 87 -5.96 -20.84 -3.47
C ASN A 87 -6.27 -20.09 -2.16
N ALA A 88 -6.52 -20.82 -1.07
CA ALA A 88 -6.74 -20.22 0.24
C ALA A 88 -5.46 -19.59 0.82
N PHE A 89 -4.29 -20.17 0.55
CA PHE A 89 -3.00 -19.60 0.95
C PHE A 89 -2.72 -18.30 0.20
N GLU A 90 -2.89 -18.30 -1.13
CA GLU A 90 -2.74 -17.10 -1.96
C GLU A 90 -3.73 -15.99 -1.55
N TYR A 91 -4.94 -16.36 -1.14
CA TYR A 91 -5.90 -15.42 -0.57
C TYR A 91 -5.40 -14.80 0.74
N ALA A 92 -4.84 -15.60 1.65
CA ALA A 92 -4.21 -15.09 2.88
C ALA A 92 -3.02 -14.17 2.58
N ALA A 93 -2.16 -14.53 1.64
CA ALA A 93 -1.06 -13.70 1.19
C ALA A 93 -1.55 -12.35 0.65
N ALA A 94 -2.63 -12.36 -0.14
CA ALA A 94 -3.23 -11.14 -0.67
C ALA A 94 -3.77 -10.20 0.42
N ILE A 95 -4.26 -10.71 1.54
CA ILE A 95 -4.71 -9.89 2.68
C ILE A 95 -3.50 -9.15 3.30
N TRP A 96 -2.38 -9.84 3.51
CA TRP A 96 -1.16 -9.18 4.00
C TRP A 96 -0.62 -8.14 3.01
N SER A 97 -0.66 -8.44 1.70
CA SER A 97 -0.34 -7.47 0.64
C SER A 97 -1.24 -6.24 0.65
N ASP A 98 -2.47 -6.32 1.16
CA ASP A 98 -3.43 -5.20 1.22
C ASP A 98 -3.07 -4.16 2.30
N VAL A 99 -2.37 -4.60 3.36
CA VAL A 99 -2.11 -3.79 4.56
C VAL A 99 -0.64 -3.38 4.75
N LEU A 100 0.31 -4.07 4.13
CA LEU A 100 1.75 -3.79 4.21
C LEU A 100 2.37 -3.46 2.83
N GLN A 101 3.52 -2.80 2.82
CA GLN A 101 4.33 -2.60 1.59
C GLN A 101 5.76 -3.10 1.79
N ASN A 102 6.38 -3.58 0.71
CA ASN A 102 7.83 -3.79 0.62
C ASN A 102 8.23 -3.68 -0.84
N ASP A 103 9.36 -3.04 -1.11
CA ASP A 103 9.89 -2.95 -2.46
C ASP A 103 10.56 -4.26 -2.91
N GLN A 104 10.82 -5.16 -1.96
CA GLN A 104 11.42 -6.47 -2.20
C GLN A 104 10.34 -7.58 -2.16
N PRO A 105 10.37 -8.55 -3.09
CA PRO A 105 9.45 -9.69 -3.06
C PRO A 105 9.72 -10.58 -1.85
N ILE A 106 8.67 -11.06 -1.18
CA ILE A 106 8.81 -12.05 -0.11
C ILE A 106 8.87 -13.44 -0.71
N ASN A 107 10.01 -14.11 -0.60
CA ASN A 107 10.21 -15.49 -1.00
C ASN A 107 9.74 -16.43 0.12
N VAL A 108 8.78 -17.30 -0.18
CA VAL A 108 8.20 -18.25 0.78
C VAL A 108 8.44 -19.67 0.30
N ASP A 109 9.11 -20.48 1.11
CA ASP A 109 9.10 -21.93 0.90
C ASP A 109 7.96 -22.54 1.72
N ALA A 110 6.97 -23.11 1.04
CA ALA A 110 5.75 -23.64 1.64
C ALA A 110 5.69 -25.17 1.54
N CYS A 111 5.69 -25.84 2.69
CA CYS A 111 5.69 -27.29 2.81
C CYS A 111 4.41 -27.81 3.46
N TYR A 112 3.66 -28.63 2.72
CA TYR A 112 2.57 -29.42 3.28
C TYR A 112 3.16 -30.71 3.86
N SER A 113 3.31 -30.81 5.18
CA SER A 113 4.04 -31.92 5.81
C SER A 113 3.11 -32.85 6.57
N LEU A 114 3.30 -34.16 6.40
CA LEU A 114 2.69 -35.19 7.25
C LEU A 114 3.56 -35.51 8.48
N ASP A 115 4.80 -35.02 8.49
CA ASP A 115 5.76 -35.15 9.59
C ASP A 115 5.80 -33.85 10.39
N MET A 116 4.75 -33.65 11.20
CA MET A 116 4.63 -32.53 12.13
C MET A 116 4.16 -33.03 13.50
N PRO A 117 4.56 -32.35 14.59
CA PRO A 117 4.14 -32.75 15.93
C PRO A 117 2.62 -32.83 16.07
N ALA A 118 2.17 -33.77 16.92
CA ALA A 118 0.75 -33.94 17.21
C ALA A 118 0.17 -32.65 17.82
N GLY A 119 -0.98 -32.21 17.31
CA GLY A 119 -1.65 -31.00 17.78
C GLY A 119 -1.11 -29.68 17.20
N THR A 120 -0.13 -29.72 16.29
CA THR A 120 0.35 -28.54 15.57
C THR A 120 -0.38 -28.41 14.24
N LEU A 121 -1.11 -27.31 14.03
CA LEU A 121 -1.82 -27.04 12.76
C LEU A 121 -0.88 -26.54 11.65
N GLY A 122 0.04 -25.66 12.02
CA GLY A 122 1.04 -25.07 11.14
C GLY A 122 2.24 -24.61 11.96
N SER A 123 3.27 -24.16 11.26
CA SER A 123 4.39 -23.46 11.87
C SER A 123 5.13 -22.67 10.81
N THR A 124 5.52 -21.45 11.13
CA THR A 124 6.44 -20.67 10.29
C THR A 124 7.75 -20.37 11.01
N SER A 125 8.83 -20.38 10.26
CA SER A 125 10.14 -19.91 10.70
C SER A 125 10.65 -18.83 9.74
N PRO A 126 10.76 -17.56 10.17
CA PRO A 126 11.44 -16.55 9.38
C PRO A 126 12.94 -16.84 9.33
N SER A 127 13.55 -16.62 8.17
CA SER A 127 14.99 -16.43 8.09
C SER A 127 15.36 -15.14 8.85
N LEU A 128 16.44 -15.16 9.64
CA LEU A 128 16.80 -14.03 10.50
C LEU A 128 18.10 -13.37 10.05
N ARG A 129 18.21 -12.06 10.26
CA ARG A 129 19.40 -11.26 9.99
C ARG A 129 19.70 -10.33 11.17
N ALA A 130 20.96 -10.28 11.57
CA ALA A 130 21.43 -9.22 12.47
C ALA A 130 21.80 -7.98 11.63
N ILE A 131 21.21 -6.82 11.97
CA ILE A 131 21.51 -5.52 11.36
C ILE A 131 21.88 -4.52 12.45
N GLY A 132 22.92 -3.73 12.20
CA GLY A 132 23.27 -2.60 13.07
C GLY A 132 24.55 -1.86 12.64
N PRO A 133 24.92 -0.79 13.36
CA PRO A 133 24.23 -0.30 14.56
C PRO A 133 22.90 0.39 14.24
N ILE A 134 21.85 0.13 15.03
CA ILE A 134 20.51 0.70 14.87
C ILE A 134 19.81 0.83 16.24
N HIS A 135 18.96 1.85 16.42
CA HIS A 135 18.25 2.13 17.69
C HIS A 135 19.17 2.19 18.94
N GLY A 136 20.38 2.69 18.78
CA GLY A 136 21.37 2.77 19.87
C GLY A 136 21.95 1.42 20.30
N ARG A 137 21.79 0.37 19.49
CA ARG A 137 22.31 -0.99 19.72
C ARG A 137 23.29 -1.38 18.63
N ASP A 138 24.28 -2.21 18.97
CA ASP A 138 25.30 -2.69 18.02
C ASP A 138 24.70 -3.57 16.92
N ALA A 139 23.70 -4.38 17.28
CA ALA A 139 22.89 -5.16 16.35
C ALA A 139 21.51 -5.44 16.93
N VAL A 140 20.51 -5.47 16.04
CA VAL A 140 19.12 -5.90 16.29
C VAL A 140 18.80 -7.01 15.29
N ILE A 141 18.05 -8.02 15.74
CA ILE A 141 17.63 -9.13 14.88
C ILE A 141 16.32 -8.79 14.17
N TYR A 142 16.35 -8.87 12.84
CA TYR A 142 15.20 -8.67 11.97
C TYR A 142 14.85 -9.98 11.24
N PRO A 143 13.56 -10.23 10.94
CA PRO A 143 13.22 -11.20 9.89
C PRO A 143 13.82 -10.73 8.57
N GLN A 144 14.19 -11.68 7.70
CA GLN A 144 14.86 -11.42 6.44
C GLN A 144 14.03 -10.47 5.58
N THR A 145 12.71 -10.64 5.55
CA THR A 145 11.75 -9.75 4.88
C THR A 145 11.98 -8.26 5.21
N MET A 146 12.08 -7.89 6.49
CA MET A 146 12.38 -6.51 6.91
C MET A 146 13.85 -6.16 6.69
N ALA A 147 14.76 -7.11 6.89
CA ALA A 147 16.18 -6.89 6.72
C ALA A 147 16.53 -6.46 5.29
N GLU A 148 15.91 -7.11 4.30
CA GLU A 148 16.02 -6.81 2.88
C GLU A 148 15.51 -5.42 2.54
N GLN A 149 14.42 -5.01 3.17
CA GLN A 149 13.90 -3.65 3.06
C GLN A 149 14.90 -2.63 3.62
N ILE A 150 15.47 -2.88 4.81
CA ILE A 150 16.44 -1.98 5.45
C ILE A 150 17.70 -1.81 4.60
N VAL A 151 18.20 -2.90 4.01
CA VAL A 151 19.42 -2.85 3.17
C VAL A 151 19.13 -2.52 1.70
N ASN A 152 17.84 -2.40 1.34
CA ASN A 152 17.36 -2.24 -0.03
C ASN A 152 17.94 -3.27 -1.01
N GLY A 153 17.75 -4.56 -0.71
CA GLY A 153 18.17 -5.65 -1.59
C GLY A 153 17.84 -7.03 -1.02
N GLN A 154 17.84 -8.04 -1.90
CA GLN A 154 17.46 -9.41 -1.55
C GLN A 154 18.64 -10.24 -1.06
N PHE A 155 18.40 -11.05 -0.04
CA PHE A 155 19.31 -12.09 0.40
C PHE A 155 19.00 -13.42 -0.29
N GLU A 156 19.96 -14.35 -0.25
CA GLU A 156 19.75 -15.69 -0.80
C GLU A 156 18.81 -16.52 0.11
N GLY A 157 18.02 -17.38 -0.53
CA GLY A 157 17.10 -18.32 0.14
C GLY A 157 15.72 -17.72 0.41
N ALA A 158 14.82 -18.56 0.93
CA ALA A 158 13.50 -18.11 1.33
C ALA A 158 13.57 -17.17 2.54
N ASP A 159 12.73 -16.14 2.54
CA ASP A 159 12.58 -15.23 3.66
C ASP A 159 11.86 -15.88 4.84
N MET A 160 10.96 -16.82 4.54
CA MET A 160 10.27 -17.63 5.52
C MET A 160 9.97 -19.03 5.01
N ASN A 161 9.97 -19.97 5.96
CA ASN A 161 9.63 -21.36 5.74
C ASN A 161 8.31 -21.64 6.43
N VAL A 162 7.27 -21.96 5.68
CA VAL A 162 5.91 -22.20 6.19
C VAL A 162 5.59 -23.69 6.11
N PHE A 163 5.23 -24.28 7.23
CA PHE A 163 4.76 -25.65 7.34
C PHE A 163 3.27 -25.67 7.63
N ILE A 164 2.53 -26.45 6.87
CA ILE A 164 1.14 -26.77 7.17
C ILE A 164 1.03 -28.27 7.42
N ASN A 165 0.35 -28.64 8.52
CA ASN A 165 0.21 -30.04 8.89
C ASN A 165 -0.85 -30.73 8.02
N GLY A 166 -0.39 -31.53 7.07
CA GLY A 166 -1.24 -32.25 6.14
C GLY A 166 -2.11 -33.32 6.79
N ASN A 167 -1.81 -33.76 8.02
CA ASN A 167 -2.68 -34.68 8.76
C ASN A 167 -4.04 -34.03 9.12
N PHE A 168 -4.12 -32.69 9.11
CA PHE A 168 -5.35 -31.95 9.35
C PHE A 168 -6.11 -31.58 8.07
N ALA A 169 -5.66 -32.05 6.89
CA ALA A 169 -6.36 -31.80 5.62
C ALA A 169 -7.89 -32.07 5.67
N PRO A 170 -8.36 -33.17 6.29
CA PRO A 170 -9.80 -33.44 6.40
C PRO A 170 -10.53 -32.47 7.34
N ASN A 171 -9.81 -31.74 8.20
CA ASN A 171 -10.37 -30.82 9.19
C ASN A 171 -10.35 -29.38 8.71
N PHE A 172 -9.61 -29.05 7.65
CA PHE A 172 -9.57 -27.69 7.12
C PHE A 172 -10.81 -27.32 6.30
N TYR A 173 -11.19 -26.05 6.42
CA TYR A 173 -12.11 -25.34 5.54
C TYR A 173 -11.28 -24.38 4.68
N PHE A 174 -11.32 -24.58 3.37
CA PHE A 174 -10.53 -23.80 2.40
C PHE A 174 -11.33 -22.67 1.74
N GLY A 175 -12.57 -22.41 2.19
CA GLY A 175 -13.35 -21.29 1.67
C GLY A 175 -12.79 -19.96 2.16
N THR A 176 -12.90 -18.93 1.31
CA THR A 176 -12.39 -17.58 1.59
C THR A 176 -13.46 -16.63 2.11
N ASP A 177 -14.66 -17.13 2.42
CA ASP A 177 -15.82 -16.36 2.86
C ASP A 177 -15.89 -16.14 4.37
N ALA A 178 -14.91 -16.67 5.11
CA ALA A 178 -14.86 -16.68 6.57
C ALA A 178 -16.08 -17.37 7.22
N LEU A 179 -16.65 -18.40 6.57
CA LEU A 179 -17.79 -19.17 7.08
C LEU A 179 -17.48 -20.68 7.24
N PRO A 180 -16.47 -21.06 8.04
CA PRO A 180 -16.13 -22.46 8.26
C PRO A 180 -17.28 -23.20 8.98
N PRO A 181 -17.62 -24.43 8.57
CA PRO A 181 -18.52 -25.29 9.33
C PRO A 181 -18.00 -25.54 10.75
N SER A 182 -18.89 -25.79 11.72
CA SER A 182 -18.54 -25.93 13.14
C SER A 182 -17.51 -27.00 13.49
N GLY A 183 -17.31 -28.00 12.63
CA GLY A 183 -16.30 -29.06 12.78
C GLY A 183 -15.02 -28.84 11.97
N LYS A 184 -14.84 -27.64 11.40
CA LYS A 184 -13.71 -27.30 10.52
C LYS A 184 -12.88 -26.16 11.08
N ILE A 185 -11.60 -26.17 10.76
CA ILE A 185 -10.66 -25.09 11.06
C ILE A 185 -10.52 -24.23 9.81
N ASP A 186 -10.67 -22.91 9.95
CA ASP A 186 -10.48 -21.99 8.83
C ASP A 186 -9.01 -21.96 8.39
N PHE A 187 -8.75 -22.38 7.16
CA PHE A 187 -7.40 -22.48 6.62
C PHE A 187 -6.77 -21.11 6.35
N VAL A 188 -7.59 -20.13 5.98
CA VAL A 188 -7.11 -18.76 5.71
C VAL A 188 -6.62 -18.13 7.01
N THR A 189 -7.36 -18.24 8.12
CA THR A 189 -6.92 -17.78 9.45
C THR A 189 -5.61 -18.44 9.88
N LEU A 190 -5.49 -19.76 9.70
CA LEU A 190 -4.22 -20.46 9.98
C LEU A 190 -3.09 -19.86 9.14
N THR A 191 -3.30 -19.68 7.84
CA THR A 191 -2.26 -19.18 6.94
C THR A 191 -1.88 -17.73 7.27
N LEU A 192 -2.85 -16.86 7.52
CA LEU A 192 -2.60 -15.47 7.93
C LEU A 192 -1.75 -15.40 9.19
N HIS A 193 -2.10 -16.23 10.17
CA HIS A 193 -1.39 -16.34 11.42
C HIS A 193 0.07 -16.78 11.20
N GLU A 194 0.26 -17.89 10.48
CA GLU A 194 1.59 -18.43 10.21
C GLU A 194 2.45 -17.44 9.39
N MET A 195 1.86 -16.74 8.42
CA MET A 195 2.56 -15.68 7.69
C MET A 195 2.91 -14.49 8.59
N GLY A 196 2.06 -14.15 9.57
CA GLY A 196 2.34 -13.08 10.54
C GLY A 196 3.65 -13.32 11.32
N HIS A 197 3.93 -14.57 11.72
CA HIS A 197 5.22 -14.93 12.31
C HIS A 197 6.38 -14.75 11.32
N GLY A 198 6.21 -15.18 10.07
CA GLY A 198 7.21 -14.99 9.02
C GLY A 198 7.52 -13.52 8.72
N LEU A 199 6.52 -12.65 8.85
CA LEU A 199 6.65 -11.20 8.65
C LEU A 199 7.30 -10.48 9.83
N GLY A 200 7.47 -11.14 10.97
CA GLY A 200 8.17 -10.59 12.13
C GLY A 200 7.36 -10.47 13.41
N PHE A 201 6.10 -10.94 13.44
CA PHE A 201 5.35 -11.09 14.70
C PHE A 201 5.89 -12.29 15.49
N LEU A 202 7.15 -12.20 15.90
CA LEU A 202 7.88 -13.27 16.57
C LEU A 202 8.96 -12.65 17.44
N GLY A 203 8.92 -13.00 18.72
CA GLY A 203 9.93 -12.65 19.70
C GLY A 203 10.93 -13.78 19.93
N THR A 204 11.96 -13.48 20.71
CA THR A 204 13.06 -14.42 20.97
C THR A 204 13.04 -15.02 22.38
N ALA A 205 11.98 -14.75 23.14
CA ALA A 205 11.81 -15.18 24.53
C ALA A 205 12.03 -16.68 24.73
N ARG A 206 12.83 -17.00 25.76
CA ARG A 206 13.10 -18.38 26.18
C ARG A 206 13.14 -18.46 27.70
N ILE A 207 12.79 -19.63 28.22
CA ILE A 207 13.08 -20.06 29.59
C ILE A 207 14.11 -21.17 29.52
N ASP A 208 15.12 -21.04 30.36
CA ASP A 208 16.23 -21.95 30.53
C ASP A 208 15.81 -23.14 31.41
N ASP A 209 16.06 -24.35 30.94
CA ASP A 209 15.77 -25.60 31.66
C ASP A 209 17.01 -26.18 32.37
N GLY A 210 18.17 -25.53 32.23
CA GLY A 210 19.47 -25.98 32.73
C GLY A 210 20.02 -27.24 32.04
N SER A 211 19.42 -27.65 30.92
CA SER A 211 19.92 -28.73 30.07
C SER A 211 20.75 -28.25 28.85
N PRO A 212 22.09 -28.41 28.87
CA PRO A 212 22.95 -28.01 27.75
C PRO A 212 22.71 -28.85 26.48
N ALA A 213 21.89 -29.90 26.56
CA ALA A 213 21.59 -30.81 25.46
C ALA A 213 20.57 -30.25 24.44
N THR A 214 19.87 -29.17 24.77
CA THR A 214 18.78 -28.62 23.93
C THR A 214 19.21 -27.46 23.03
N GLY A 215 20.47 -26.99 23.14
CA GLY A 215 21.13 -26.15 22.14
C GLY A 215 20.75 -24.67 22.10
N MET A 216 19.82 -24.21 22.96
CA MET A 216 19.41 -22.80 23.03
C MET A 216 19.09 -22.38 24.47
N GLU A 217 20.06 -22.59 25.36
CA GLU A 217 20.01 -22.10 26.73
C GLU A 217 20.26 -20.60 26.80
N CYS A 218 19.82 -20.00 27.89
CA CYS A 218 20.10 -18.62 28.20
C CYS A 218 21.51 -18.52 28.82
N ASP A 219 21.66 -18.89 30.08
CA ASP A 219 22.92 -18.94 30.81
C ASP A 219 23.22 -20.31 31.40
N GLY A 220 22.39 -21.31 31.10
CA GLY A 220 22.45 -22.66 31.65
C GLY A 220 21.92 -22.75 33.08
N VAL A 221 21.23 -21.70 33.56
CA VAL A 221 20.63 -21.67 34.91
C VAL A 221 19.14 -21.92 34.78
N ALA A 222 18.72 -23.13 35.18
CA ALA A 222 17.32 -23.51 35.19
C ALA A 222 16.44 -22.47 35.92
N GLY A 223 15.36 -22.05 35.27
CA GLY A 223 14.42 -21.06 35.80
C GLY A 223 14.79 -19.60 35.50
N ASN A 224 15.92 -19.34 34.83
CA ASN A 224 16.18 -18.05 34.21
C ASN A 224 15.47 -17.93 32.86
N GLY A 225 15.17 -16.70 32.46
CA GLY A 225 14.64 -16.38 31.14
C GLY A 225 15.57 -15.43 30.40
N CYS A 226 15.45 -15.41 29.07
CA CYS A 226 16.21 -14.47 28.24
C CYS A 226 15.45 -13.97 27.03
N LEU A 227 15.88 -12.79 26.56
CA LEU A 227 15.52 -12.18 25.28
C LEU A 227 16.78 -11.96 24.45
N GLY A 228 16.71 -12.28 23.17
CA GLY A 228 17.73 -12.06 22.15
C GLY A 228 18.56 -13.30 21.84
N TYR A 229 19.47 -13.18 20.88
CA TYR A 229 20.49 -14.20 20.59
C TYR A 229 21.84 -13.78 21.15
N TYR A 230 22.58 -14.73 21.73
CA TYR A 230 23.89 -14.48 22.32
C TYR A 230 25.00 -14.67 21.28
N PHE A 231 25.58 -13.57 20.82
CA PHE A 231 26.73 -13.59 19.90
C PHE A 231 27.52 -12.27 19.98
N SER A 232 28.69 -12.24 19.35
CA SER A 232 29.49 -11.02 19.21
C SER A 232 29.16 -10.34 17.87
N ALA A 233 28.72 -9.09 17.93
CA ALA A 233 28.52 -8.23 16.77
C ALA A 233 29.66 -7.20 16.68
N GLY A 234 30.50 -7.30 15.65
CA GLY A 234 31.63 -6.37 15.44
C GLY A 234 32.78 -6.58 16.43
N ALA A 235 33.28 -5.50 17.03
CA ALA A 235 34.44 -5.53 17.94
C ALA A 235 34.07 -5.69 19.43
N ASN A 236 32.78 -5.78 19.75
CA ASN A 236 32.28 -5.84 21.12
C ASN A 236 32.19 -7.29 21.64
N PRO A 237 32.32 -7.51 22.96
CA PRO A 237 32.16 -8.84 23.55
C PRO A 237 30.76 -9.41 23.28
N ALA A 238 30.66 -10.74 23.29
CA ALA A 238 29.39 -11.42 23.05
C ALA A 238 28.34 -11.00 24.09
N THR A 239 27.16 -10.63 23.59
CA THR A 239 26.03 -10.15 24.38
C THR A 239 24.71 -10.62 23.76
N TYR A 240 23.62 -10.41 24.49
CA TYR A 240 22.28 -10.68 23.99
C TYR A 240 21.80 -9.56 23.07
N HIS A 241 21.52 -9.94 21.81
CA HIS A 241 20.96 -9.06 20.79
C HIS A 241 19.47 -9.34 20.61
N PRO A 242 18.58 -8.42 21.04
CA PRO A 242 17.13 -8.61 20.89
C PRO A 242 16.71 -8.57 19.42
N SER A 243 15.59 -9.21 19.10
CA SER A 243 14.86 -8.92 17.87
C SER A 243 14.17 -7.56 17.94
N ILE A 244 13.78 -7.03 16.78
CA ILE A 244 12.99 -5.80 16.72
C ILE A 244 11.69 -5.90 17.53
N TYR A 245 11.03 -7.07 17.52
CA TYR A 245 9.83 -7.34 18.31
C TYR A 245 10.10 -7.21 19.81
N ASP A 246 11.19 -7.80 20.32
CA ASP A 246 11.51 -7.82 21.76
C ASP A 246 11.73 -6.42 22.35
N ILE A 247 12.12 -5.45 21.51
CA ILE A 247 12.39 -4.07 21.95
C ILE A 247 11.08 -3.34 22.29
N PHE A 248 9.95 -3.79 21.76
CA PHE A 248 8.63 -3.21 22.05
C PHE A 248 7.90 -3.90 23.20
N VAL A 249 8.40 -5.01 23.74
CA VAL A 249 7.71 -5.74 24.81
C VAL A 249 8.14 -5.25 26.19
N ASP A 250 7.17 -4.97 27.06
CA ASP A 250 7.39 -4.52 28.44
C ASP A 250 6.45 -5.17 29.47
N LEU A 251 6.54 -4.71 30.72
CA LEU A 251 5.70 -5.11 31.85
C LEU A 251 4.67 -4.03 32.17
N GLY A 252 3.46 -4.42 32.58
CA GLY A 252 2.30 -3.56 32.93
C GLY A 252 2.58 -2.07 33.18
N THR A 253 1.89 -1.12 32.55
CA THR A 253 2.04 0.36 32.56
C THR A 253 3.43 1.02 32.43
N ASP A 254 4.54 0.30 32.54
CA ASP A 254 5.87 0.90 32.39
C ASP A 254 6.21 1.12 30.91
N THR A 255 6.75 2.28 30.55
CA THR A 255 7.13 2.66 29.17
C THR A 255 8.58 2.28 28.86
N SER A 256 9.03 1.10 29.29
CA SER A 256 10.41 0.66 29.07
C SER A 256 10.48 -0.82 28.74
N ALA A 257 11.21 -1.14 27.67
CA ALA A 257 11.39 -2.51 27.22
C ALA A 257 11.86 -3.44 28.34
N LEU A 258 11.39 -4.69 28.33
CA LEU A 258 11.73 -5.72 29.31
C LEU A 258 13.26 -5.89 29.48
N THR A 259 14.01 -5.74 28.38
CA THR A 259 15.48 -5.80 28.35
C THR A 259 16.19 -4.67 29.09
N ALA A 260 15.51 -3.54 29.32
CA ALA A 260 16.02 -2.41 30.10
C ALA A 260 15.58 -2.46 31.56
N LEU A 261 14.44 -3.13 31.84
CA LEU A 261 13.87 -3.23 33.18
C LEU A 261 14.49 -4.34 34.03
N LEU A 262 14.89 -5.47 33.41
CA LEU A 262 15.35 -6.65 34.11
C LEU A 262 16.74 -7.10 33.63
N PRO A 263 17.58 -7.65 34.53
CA PRO A 263 18.77 -8.38 34.12
C PRO A 263 18.41 -9.49 33.12
N ASN A 264 19.09 -9.50 31.98
CA ASN A 264 18.89 -10.46 30.90
C ASN A 264 20.24 -11.16 30.63
N PRO A 265 20.34 -12.49 30.83
CA PRO A 265 19.31 -13.42 31.32
C PRO A 265 19.02 -13.26 32.82
N GLY A 266 17.88 -13.78 33.29
CA GLY A 266 17.58 -13.82 34.72
C GLY A 266 16.19 -14.34 35.10
N ALA A 267 16.01 -14.71 36.36
CA ALA A 267 14.75 -15.24 36.91
C ALA A 267 13.59 -14.24 36.83
N GLY A 268 13.87 -12.93 36.88
CA GLY A 268 12.85 -11.89 36.67
C GLY A 268 12.24 -11.97 35.27
N VAL A 269 13.06 -12.23 34.24
CA VAL A 269 12.58 -12.42 32.86
C VAL A 269 11.72 -13.68 32.79
N ALA A 270 12.12 -14.78 33.42
CA ALA A 270 11.30 -16.01 33.45
C ALA A 270 9.94 -15.81 34.13
N ALA A 271 9.89 -15.08 35.26
CA ALA A 271 8.63 -14.76 35.95
C ALA A 271 7.71 -13.92 35.07
N ALA A 272 8.27 -12.92 34.37
CA ALA A 272 7.54 -12.11 33.40
C ALA A 272 6.92 -12.95 32.26
N LEU A 273 7.70 -13.88 31.70
CA LEU A 273 7.25 -14.78 30.62
C LEU A 273 6.17 -15.78 31.06
N GLN A 274 6.04 -16.02 32.37
CA GLN A 274 5.07 -16.94 32.96
C GLN A 274 3.83 -16.22 33.53
N GLY A 275 3.66 -14.92 33.29
CA GLY A 275 2.49 -14.19 33.78
C GLY A 275 2.47 -14.00 35.30
N ASP A 276 3.58 -14.26 36.00
CA ASP A 276 3.76 -13.99 37.43
C ASP A 276 4.07 -12.49 37.69
N SER A 277 4.11 -11.68 36.64
CA SER A 277 4.29 -10.23 36.66
C SER A 277 2.97 -9.48 36.46
N ALA A 278 3.02 -8.15 36.32
CA ALA A 278 1.85 -7.33 35.98
C ALA A 278 1.29 -7.54 34.55
N GLY A 279 1.70 -8.62 33.87
CA GLY A 279 1.38 -8.93 32.48
C GLY A 279 2.43 -8.42 31.49
N LEU A 280 2.48 -9.05 30.31
CA LEU A 280 3.31 -8.65 29.18
C LEU A 280 2.50 -7.89 28.15
N PHE A 281 3.08 -6.82 27.61
CA PHE A 281 2.44 -6.00 26.60
C PHE A 281 3.41 -5.66 25.48
N TYR A 282 2.91 -5.63 24.25
CA TYR A 282 3.56 -4.91 23.16
C TYR A 282 3.16 -3.44 23.27
N ASP A 283 4.15 -2.56 23.36
CA ASP A 283 3.98 -1.13 23.59
C ASP A 283 4.93 -0.33 22.68
N GLU A 284 4.35 0.42 21.75
CA GLU A 284 5.04 1.26 20.78
C GLU A 284 5.85 2.39 21.41
N THR A 285 5.53 2.81 22.63
CA THR A 285 6.20 3.92 23.31
C THR A 285 7.65 3.59 23.70
N ASN A 286 8.02 2.31 23.67
CA ASN A 286 9.38 1.82 23.92
C ASN A 286 10.41 2.29 22.89
N LEU A 287 9.99 2.76 21.71
CA LEU A 287 10.87 3.42 20.74
C LEU A 287 10.25 4.72 20.22
N SER A 288 10.81 5.86 20.65
CA SER A 288 10.33 7.20 20.28
C SER A 288 10.45 7.57 18.78
N THR A 289 11.08 6.71 17.97
CA THR A 289 11.35 6.96 16.54
C THR A 289 10.14 6.67 15.64
N TYR A 290 9.21 5.81 16.07
CA TYR A 290 8.04 5.39 15.28
C TYR A 290 6.73 5.88 15.94
N GLN A 291 6.55 7.20 16.04
CA GLN A 291 5.32 7.78 16.59
C GLN A 291 4.20 7.86 15.54
N SER A 292 3.27 6.90 15.59
CA SER A 292 1.83 7.16 15.39
C SER A 292 0.97 5.98 15.89
N GLY A 293 0.84 5.82 17.20
CA GLY A 293 -0.02 4.83 17.85
C GLY A 293 -0.35 5.23 19.29
N SER A 294 -1.43 4.70 19.86
CA SER A 294 -1.82 4.88 21.27
C SER A 294 -2.23 3.56 21.94
N GLY A 295 -1.72 2.43 21.44
CA GLY A 295 -2.32 1.11 21.61
C GLY A 295 -1.36 0.12 22.25
N ARG A 296 -1.60 -0.19 23.53
CA ARG A 296 -0.87 -1.22 24.27
C ARG A 296 -1.57 -2.57 24.16
N TYR A 297 -0.90 -3.58 23.62
CA TYR A 297 -1.51 -4.87 23.31
C TYR A 297 -1.08 -5.96 24.28
N GLN A 298 -2.03 -6.58 24.99
CA GLN A 298 -1.72 -7.64 25.93
C GLN A 298 -1.27 -8.91 25.21
N LEU A 299 -0.11 -9.43 25.61
CA LEU A 299 0.48 -10.64 25.07
C LEU A 299 0.11 -11.86 25.90
N TYR A 300 0.07 -13.02 25.25
CA TYR A 300 -0.20 -14.29 25.89
C TYR A 300 1.01 -14.75 26.71
N ALA A 301 0.86 -14.68 28.04
CA ALA A 301 1.86 -15.06 29.04
C ALA A 301 1.25 -16.03 30.07
N PRO A 302 1.08 -17.32 29.72
CA PRO A 302 0.50 -18.30 30.62
C PRO A 302 1.47 -18.68 31.76
N ALA A 303 0.91 -19.19 32.88
CA ALA A 303 1.65 -19.71 34.05
C ALA A 303 2.74 -20.75 33.72
N THR A 304 2.61 -21.43 32.58
CA THR A 304 3.64 -22.33 32.06
C THR A 304 4.06 -21.84 30.70
N PHE A 305 5.30 -21.41 30.57
CA PHE A 305 5.86 -20.96 29.30
C PHE A 305 5.82 -22.08 28.27
N ARG A 306 5.25 -21.79 27.11
CA ARG A 306 5.18 -22.70 25.96
C ARG A 306 6.00 -22.09 24.85
N ARG A 307 7.15 -22.68 24.55
CA ARG A 307 7.97 -22.27 23.41
C ARG A 307 7.12 -22.32 22.14
N GLY A 308 7.14 -21.25 21.36
CA GLY A 308 6.36 -21.11 20.14
C GLY A 308 4.90 -20.68 20.35
N SER A 309 4.41 -20.51 21.59
CA SER A 309 3.06 -19.96 21.84
C SER A 309 3.08 -18.79 22.83
N SER A 310 3.86 -18.87 23.89
CA SER A 310 4.04 -17.75 24.82
C SER A 310 4.77 -16.58 24.13
N PHE A 311 4.52 -15.35 24.60
CA PHE A 311 5.21 -14.11 24.20
C PHE A 311 4.89 -13.57 22.79
N SER A 312 4.73 -14.42 21.78
CA SER A 312 4.53 -14.00 20.38
C SER A 312 3.08 -14.10 19.89
N HIS A 313 2.13 -13.89 20.80
CA HIS A 313 0.70 -13.95 20.52
C HIS A 313 -0.06 -12.93 21.35
N PHE A 314 -1.19 -12.46 20.84
CA PHE A 314 -2.15 -11.71 21.64
C PHE A 314 -2.87 -12.60 22.64
N ALA A 315 -3.25 -12.03 23.77
CA ALA A 315 -4.16 -12.67 24.73
C ALA A 315 -5.64 -12.57 24.30
N ASP A 316 -5.97 -11.64 23.39
CA ASP A 316 -7.33 -11.43 22.88
C ASP A 316 -7.70 -12.48 21.80
N PRO A 317 -8.74 -13.30 22.01
CA PRO A 317 -9.19 -14.31 21.05
C PRO A 317 -9.81 -13.75 19.77
N SER A 318 -10.08 -12.46 19.69
CA SER A 318 -10.62 -11.79 18.50
C SER A 318 -9.55 -11.33 17.51
N GLU A 319 -8.27 -11.56 17.83
CA GLU A 319 -7.13 -11.17 16.99
C GLU A 319 -6.56 -12.35 16.20
N VAL A 320 -6.03 -12.09 15.00
CA VAL A 320 -5.52 -13.16 14.12
C VAL A 320 -4.27 -13.85 14.69
N MET A 321 -3.44 -13.09 15.42
CA MET A 321 -2.26 -13.60 16.13
C MET A 321 -2.60 -14.07 17.55
N TYR A 322 -3.83 -14.58 17.78
CA TYR A 322 -4.17 -15.27 19.02
C TYR A 322 -3.50 -16.65 19.09
N TYR A 323 -3.08 -17.10 20.26
CA TYR A 323 -2.21 -18.28 20.45
C TYR A 323 -2.82 -19.64 20.03
N ALA A 324 -4.09 -19.68 19.62
CA ALA A 324 -4.78 -20.91 19.25
C ALA A 324 -5.92 -20.65 18.25
N LEU A 325 -6.31 -21.67 17.49
CA LEU A 325 -7.44 -21.58 16.56
C LEU A 325 -8.62 -22.39 17.06
N SER A 326 -9.83 -21.88 16.82
CA SER A 326 -11.08 -22.55 17.20
C SER A 326 -11.80 -23.14 16.00
N TYR A 327 -12.38 -24.33 16.16
CA TYR A 327 -13.27 -24.91 15.15
C TYR A 327 -14.50 -24.02 14.91
N GLY A 328 -14.93 -23.90 13.65
CA GLY A 328 -16.11 -23.13 13.27
C GLY A 328 -15.94 -21.61 13.29
N ASN A 329 -14.71 -21.13 13.48
CA ASN A 329 -14.40 -19.70 13.56
C ASN A 329 -13.37 -19.29 12.52
N ALA A 330 -13.47 -18.05 12.07
CA ALA A 330 -12.57 -17.45 11.09
C ALA A 330 -12.28 -16.00 11.46
N ASN A 331 -11.00 -15.66 11.49
CA ASN A 331 -10.55 -14.28 11.53
C ASN A 331 -9.65 -14.02 10.33
N HIS A 332 -10.16 -13.26 9.35
CA HIS A 332 -9.38 -12.84 8.19
C HIS A 332 -8.86 -11.40 8.34
N ASP A 333 -9.12 -10.75 9.48
CA ASP A 333 -8.69 -9.38 9.77
C ASP A 333 -7.33 -9.38 10.46
N VAL A 334 -6.33 -8.83 9.77
CA VAL A 334 -4.95 -8.69 10.26
C VAL A 334 -4.68 -7.35 10.97
N GLY A 335 -5.67 -6.46 11.10
CA GLY A 335 -5.50 -5.05 11.49
C GLY A 335 -4.52 -4.78 12.63
N THR A 336 -4.75 -5.34 13.81
CA THR A 336 -3.89 -5.13 14.98
C THR A 336 -2.48 -5.70 14.77
N ALA A 337 -2.37 -6.87 14.13
CA ALA A 337 -1.09 -7.48 13.81
C ALA A 337 -0.31 -6.64 12.78
N ALA A 338 -0.99 -6.07 11.78
CA ALA A 338 -0.39 -5.16 10.82
C ALA A 338 0.12 -3.87 11.49
N THR A 339 -0.62 -3.31 12.45
CA THR A 339 -0.15 -2.17 13.25
C THR A 339 1.13 -2.50 14.02
N VAL A 340 1.22 -3.69 14.64
CA VAL A 340 2.45 -4.15 15.29
C VAL A 340 3.60 -4.27 14.30
N LEU A 341 3.36 -4.84 13.11
CA LEU A 341 4.36 -4.92 12.05
C LEU A 341 4.84 -3.52 11.60
N ASN A 342 3.95 -2.53 11.49
CA ASN A 342 4.33 -1.15 11.14
C ASN A 342 5.24 -0.51 12.18
N HIS A 343 4.94 -0.71 13.48
CA HIS A 343 5.79 -0.22 14.56
C HIS A 343 7.23 -0.78 14.49
N MET A 344 7.39 -2.00 13.99
CA MET A 344 8.70 -2.63 13.77
C MET A 344 9.43 -2.16 12.51
N GLY A 345 8.80 -1.30 11.69
CA GLY A 345 9.41 -0.70 10.49
C GLY A 345 8.84 -1.19 9.16
N TRP A 346 7.77 -1.98 9.16
CA TRP A 346 7.01 -2.18 7.92
C TRP A 346 6.36 -0.85 7.48
N PRO A 347 6.52 -0.44 6.22
CA PRO A 347 5.79 0.68 5.67
C PRO A 347 4.31 0.32 5.58
N GLU A 348 3.46 1.23 6.05
CA GLU A 348 2.03 1.10 5.82
C GLU A 348 1.73 1.05 4.33
N ALA A 349 0.76 0.21 3.96
CA ALA A 349 0.02 0.36 2.72
C ALA A 349 -0.54 1.78 2.62
N ALA A 350 0.24 2.71 2.04
CA ALA A 350 -0.22 4.05 1.77
C ALA A 350 -1.53 3.95 1.02
N ALA A 351 -2.58 4.62 1.53
CA ALA A 351 -3.83 4.72 0.83
C ALA A 351 -3.56 5.38 -0.53
N GLY A 352 -3.47 4.54 -1.57
CA GLY A 352 -3.21 4.88 -2.97
C GLY A 352 -1.77 5.28 -3.23
N LEU A 353 -1.04 4.40 -3.92
CA LEU A 353 -0.07 4.91 -4.87
C LEU A 353 -0.85 5.31 -6.14
N PRO A 354 -0.59 6.51 -6.70
CA PRO A 354 -1.17 6.98 -7.94
C PRO A 354 -1.02 5.96 -9.06
N VAL A 355 -1.87 6.06 -10.08
CA VAL A 355 -1.46 5.64 -11.43
C VAL A 355 -0.03 6.15 -11.68
N GLU A 356 0.88 5.25 -12.05
CA GLU A 356 2.22 5.64 -12.48
C GLU A 356 2.09 6.36 -13.82
N TRP A 357 2.03 7.69 -13.76
CA TRP A 357 2.02 8.57 -14.92
C TRP A 357 3.34 8.42 -15.66
N LEU A 358 3.29 7.98 -16.92
CA LEU A 358 4.47 7.98 -17.77
C LEU A 358 4.74 9.39 -18.30
N ALA A 359 3.68 10.12 -18.65
CA ALA A 359 3.74 11.49 -19.14
C ALA A 359 2.36 12.16 -19.12
N PHE A 360 2.33 13.48 -18.88
CA PHE A 360 1.19 14.35 -19.18
C PHE A 360 1.71 15.61 -19.88
N SER A 361 1.15 15.93 -21.04
CA SER A 361 1.62 17.04 -21.89
C SER A 361 0.46 17.70 -22.64
N GLY A 362 0.72 18.90 -23.16
CA GLY A 362 -0.27 19.66 -23.91
C GLY A 362 0.37 20.59 -24.94
N ALA A 363 -0.28 20.73 -26.09
CA ALA A 363 0.18 21.53 -27.21
C ALA A 363 -0.98 22.21 -27.93
N VAL A 364 -0.72 23.38 -28.52
CA VAL A 364 -1.69 24.08 -29.37
C VAL A 364 -1.92 23.29 -30.66
N ALA A 365 -3.18 23.09 -31.01
CA ALA A 365 -3.65 22.45 -32.23
C ALA A 365 -4.59 23.37 -33.02
N ASP A 366 -4.94 23.00 -34.26
CA ASP A 366 -5.73 23.85 -35.19
C ASP A 366 -7.06 24.38 -34.63
N ARG A 367 -7.65 23.68 -33.65
CA ARG A 367 -8.97 24.00 -33.08
C ARG A 367 -8.97 24.21 -31.56
N GLY A 368 -7.80 24.31 -30.92
CA GLY A 368 -7.72 24.45 -29.46
C GLY A 368 -6.40 23.97 -28.85
N ILE A 369 -6.45 23.41 -27.65
CA ILE A 369 -5.30 22.77 -26.99
C ILE A 369 -5.53 21.27 -26.89
N GLN A 370 -4.62 20.50 -27.49
CA GLN A 370 -4.57 19.05 -27.40
C GLN A 370 -3.80 18.67 -26.14
N LEU A 371 -4.39 17.80 -25.33
CA LEU A 371 -3.80 17.21 -24.13
C LEU A 371 -3.58 15.73 -24.38
N ASP A 372 -2.39 15.24 -24.08
CA ASP A 372 -2.00 13.85 -24.27
C ASP A 372 -1.32 13.33 -23.01
N TRP A 373 -1.72 12.13 -22.56
CA TRP A 373 -1.12 11.47 -21.40
C TRP A 373 -1.05 9.96 -21.58
N ALA A 374 -0.13 9.36 -20.83
CA ALA A 374 0.05 7.91 -20.80
C ALA A 374 0.17 7.41 -19.36
N THR A 375 -0.40 6.25 -19.12
CA THR A 375 -0.34 5.54 -17.83
C THR A 375 0.46 4.26 -18.00
N ALA A 376 1.38 3.92 -17.10
CA ALA A 376 2.15 2.68 -17.19
C ALA A 376 1.29 1.43 -16.97
N ALA A 377 0.36 1.53 -16.02
CA ALA A 377 -0.62 0.52 -15.65
C ALA A 377 -1.81 1.20 -14.96
N GLU A 378 -2.98 0.58 -15.03
CA GLU A 378 -4.22 1.07 -14.41
C GLU A 378 -4.77 0.03 -13.44
N SER A 379 -5.40 0.47 -12.36
CA SER A 379 -6.13 -0.39 -11.43
C SER A 379 -7.48 0.24 -11.18
N ASP A 380 -8.55 -0.47 -11.55
CA ASP A 380 -9.95 -0.08 -11.38
C ASP A 380 -10.31 1.35 -11.82
N ASN A 381 -9.59 1.86 -12.81
CA ASN A 381 -9.73 3.23 -13.29
C ASN A 381 -11.03 3.41 -14.09
N ALA A 382 -11.97 4.17 -13.54
CA ALA A 382 -13.21 4.54 -14.24
C ALA A 382 -12.97 5.64 -15.28
N GLY A 383 -12.00 6.52 -15.06
CA GLY A 383 -11.50 7.45 -16.06
C GLY A 383 -10.91 8.74 -15.50
N PHE A 384 -10.70 9.70 -16.38
CA PHE A 384 -9.99 10.94 -16.09
C PHE A 384 -10.91 12.14 -16.33
N GLY A 385 -11.19 12.90 -15.28
CA GLY A 385 -11.67 14.27 -15.35
C GLY A 385 -10.55 15.19 -15.81
N VAL A 386 -10.78 15.93 -16.89
CA VAL A 386 -9.86 16.96 -17.36
C VAL A 386 -10.29 18.29 -16.77
N GLU A 387 -9.36 18.97 -16.11
CA GLU A 387 -9.60 20.27 -15.48
C GLU A 387 -8.66 21.33 -16.03
N VAL A 388 -9.16 22.56 -16.15
CA VAL A 388 -8.35 23.71 -16.57
C VAL A 388 -8.51 24.87 -15.59
N SER A 389 -7.40 25.53 -15.27
CA SER A 389 -7.37 26.87 -14.71
C SER A 389 -6.93 27.84 -15.80
N ARG A 390 -7.79 28.81 -16.09
CA ARG A 390 -7.55 29.83 -17.12
C ARG A 390 -7.08 31.11 -16.45
N ASN A 391 -5.94 31.65 -16.87
CA ASN A 391 -5.39 32.91 -16.36
C ASN A 391 -5.24 32.95 -14.82
N GLY A 392 -4.85 31.82 -14.20
CA GLY A 392 -4.62 31.73 -12.75
C GLY A 392 -5.89 31.67 -11.88
N GLY A 393 -7.07 31.42 -12.48
CA GLY A 393 -8.32 31.20 -11.76
C GLY A 393 -8.45 29.81 -11.10
N PRO A 394 -9.62 29.45 -10.55
CA PRO A 394 -9.85 28.09 -10.05
C PRO A 394 -9.85 27.06 -11.19
N PHE A 395 -9.46 25.82 -10.87
CA PHE A 395 -9.63 24.70 -11.79
C PHE A 395 -11.11 24.37 -11.97
N ILE A 396 -11.55 24.26 -13.22
CA ILE A 396 -12.90 23.87 -13.59
C ILE A 396 -12.85 22.61 -14.47
N PRO A 397 -13.80 21.67 -14.32
CA PRO A 397 -13.88 20.50 -15.16
C PRO A 397 -14.33 20.86 -16.58
N ILE A 398 -13.63 20.36 -17.59
CA ILE A 398 -13.94 20.61 -19.01
C ILE A 398 -14.28 19.34 -19.79
N GLY A 399 -14.06 18.17 -19.21
CA GLY A 399 -14.47 16.91 -19.82
C GLY A 399 -14.03 15.70 -19.02
N ARG A 400 -14.40 14.51 -19.52
CA ARG A 400 -13.98 13.22 -18.98
C ARG A 400 -13.56 12.30 -20.12
N VAL A 401 -12.54 11.47 -19.87
CA VAL A 401 -12.13 10.37 -20.76
C VAL A 401 -12.21 9.08 -19.97
N ALA A 402 -12.94 8.08 -20.48
CA ALA A 402 -13.09 6.80 -19.80
C ALA A 402 -11.73 6.07 -19.68
N GLY A 403 -11.48 5.47 -18.52
CA GLY A 403 -10.31 4.64 -18.26
C GLY A 403 -10.43 3.27 -18.92
N ARG A 404 -9.40 2.42 -18.76
CA ARG A 404 -9.40 1.04 -19.23
C ARG A 404 -9.69 0.03 -18.12
N GLY A 405 -10.09 0.49 -16.93
CA GLY A 405 -10.28 -0.36 -15.75
C GLY A 405 -8.95 -0.82 -15.19
N THR A 406 -8.71 -2.14 -15.17
CA THR A 406 -7.47 -2.73 -14.66
C THR A 406 -6.60 -3.22 -15.80
N THR A 407 -5.42 -2.62 -15.97
CA THR A 407 -4.44 -2.95 -17.02
C THR A 407 -3.02 -3.04 -16.44
N ARG A 408 -2.22 -3.97 -16.94
CA ARG A 408 -0.79 -4.11 -16.57
C ARG A 408 0.16 -3.59 -17.66
N SER A 409 -0.40 -2.93 -18.67
CA SER A 409 0.29 -2.46 -19.87
C SER A 409 -0.01 -0.99 -20.11
N PRO A 410 0.90 -0.24 -20.77
CA PRO A 410 0.68 1.17 -20.99
C PRO A 410 -0.59 1.47 -21.79
N SER A 411 -1.25 2.56 -21.43
CA SER A 411 -2.42 3.10 -22.12
C SER A 411 -2.19 4.56 -22.48
N ASP A 412 -2.51 4.92 -23.73
CA ASP A 412 -2.44 6.28 -24.24
C ASP A 412 -3.83 6.93 -24.30
N TYR A 413 -3.88 8.19 -23.93
CA TYR A 413 -5.10 8.98 -23.85
C TYR A 413 -4.92 10.37 -24.45
N ARG A 414 -6.04 10.94 -24.87
CA ARG A 414 -6.06 12.25 -25.52
C ARG A 414 -7.36 12.99 -25.24
N PHE A 415 -7.27 14.30 -25.06
CA PHE A 415 -8.42 15.20 -24.89
C PHE A 415 -8.16 16.54 -25.59
N LEU A 416 -9.18 17.09 -26.26
CA LEU A 416 -9.07 18.36 -26.96
C LEU A 416 -9.92 19.43 -26.26
N ASP A 417 -9.26 20.42 -25.65
CA ASP A 417 -9.93 21.63 -25.17
C ASP A 417 -10.22 22.55 -26.36
N LEU A 418 -11.49 22.69 -26.71
CA LEU A 418 -11.98 23.53 -27.82
C LEU A 418 -12.23 24.99 -27.42
N LEU A 419 -12.13 25.32 -26.12
CA LEU A 419 -12.44 26.66 -25.61
C LEU A 419 -11.30 27.28 -24.79
N PRO A 420 -10.01 27.19 -25.20
CA PRO A 420 -8.91 27.77 -24.42
C PRO A 420 -9.03 29.29 -24.34
N ALA A 421 -8.62 29.85 -23.19
CA ALA A 421 -8.49 31.30 -23.04
C ALA A 421 -7.21 31.79 -23.70
N ALA A 422 -7.17 33.05 -24.15
CA ALA A 422 -5.91 33.67 -24.53
C ALA A 422 -4.98 33.79 -23.29
N GLY A 423 -3.69 33.48 -23.47
CA GLY A 423 -2.71 33.44 -22.38
C GLY A 423 -2.44 32.01 -21.87
N ASP A 424 -2.04 31.89 -20.59
CA ASP A 424 -1.66 30.61 -20.00
C ASP A 424 -2.88 29.82 -19.52
N ASN A 425 -3.01 28.61 -20.05
CA ASN A 425 -4.01 27.64 -19.63
C ASN A 425 -3.30 26.52 -18.86
N HIS A 426 -3.65 26.35 -17.58
CA HIS A 426 -3.06 25.34 -16.71
C HIS A 426 -3.98 24.14 -16.65
N TYR A 427 -3.48 22.96 -16.99
CA TYR A 427 -4.27 21.74 -17.03
C TYR A 427 -3.81 20.76 -15.96
N ARG A 428 -4.76 20.02 -15.42
CA ARG A 428 -4.51 18.81 -14.63
C ARG A 428 -5.56 17.76 -14.93
N LEU A 429 -5.19 16.52 -14.69
CA LEU A 429 -6.07 15.37 -14.74
C LEU A 429 -6.49 15.01 -13.32
N ARG A 430 -7.74 14.61 -13.18
CA ARG A 430 -8.34 14.00 -12.01
C ARG A 430 -8.75 12.59 -12.40
N GLN A 431 -7.91 11.61 -12.13
CA GLN A 431 -8.31 10.22 -12.23
C GLN A 431 -9.42 9.95 -11.22
N THR A 432 -10.42 9.16 -11.60
CA THR A 432 -11.48 8.64 -10.75
C THR A 432 -11.57 7.13 -10.94
N ASP A 433 -11.56 6.38 -9.85
CA ASP A 433 -11.70 4.91 -9.86
C ASP A 433 -13.19 4.50 -9.78
N PHE A 434 -13.49 3.22 -10.03
CA PHE A 434 -14.89 2.73 -10.01
C PHE A 434 -15.54 2.83 -8.62
N ASP A 435 -14.74 2.91 -7.56
CA ASP A 435 -15.18 3.14 -6.17
C ASP A 435 -15.35 4.63 -5.82
N GLY A 436 -15.03 5.54 -6.76
CA GLY A 436 -15.13 6.98 -6.59
C GLY A 436 -13.90 7.66 -6.00
N ARG A 437 -12.81 6.94 -5.73
CA ARG A 437 -11.53 7.53 -5.30
C ARG A 437 -10.94 8.42 -6.40
N GLU A 438 -10.31 9.53 -6.02
CA GLU A 438 -9.73 10.48 -6.96
C GLU A 438 -8.23 10.75 -6.73
N THR A 439 -7.47 10.83 -7.83
CA THR A 439 -6.04 11.19 -7.81
C THR A 439 -5.76 12.28 -8.84
N LEU A 440 -4.93 13.27 -8.48
CA LEU A 440 -4.56 14.37 -9.36
C LEU A 440 -3.19 14.13 -10.03
N SER A 441 -3.06 14.52 -11.30
CA SER A 441 -1.77 14.61 -11.98
C SER A 441 -0.98 15.84 -11.54
N GLU A 442 0.26 15.96 -12.04
CA GLU A 442 0.95 17.25 -12.11
C GLU A 442 0.15 18.28 -12.93
N VAL A 443 0.46 19.56 -12.74
CA VAL A 443 -0.14 20.67 -13.49
C VAL A 443 0.80 21.06 -14.63
N ILE A 444 0.31 21.00 -15.86
CA ILE A 444 1.03 21.52 -17.04
C ILE A 444 0.50 22.89 -17.44
N SER A 445 1.34 23.74 -18.01
CA SER A 445 0.93 25.06 -18.51
C SER A 445 1.12 25.12 -20.03
N VAL A 446 0.07 25.54 -20.74
CA VAL A 446 0.07 25.66 -22.20
C VAL A 446 -0.36 27.08 -22.59
N PRO A 447 0.54 27.89 -23.18
CA PRO A 447 0.18 29.22 -23.66
C PRO A 447 -0.64 29.12 -24.95
N PHE A 448 -1.71 29.91 -25.05
CA PHE A 448 -2.57 30.00 -26.23
C PHE A 448 -2.63 31.43 -26.77
N ALA A 449 -2.07 31.63 -27.95
CA ALA A 449 -2.01 32.95 -28.61
C ALA A 449 -3.10 33.08 -29.67
N VAL A 450 -3.88 34.17 -29.61
CA VAL A 450 -4.84 34.53 -30.66
C VAL A 450 -4.26 35.65 -31.52
N VAL A 451 -3.92 35.34 -32.76
CA VAL A 451 -3.30 36.30 -33.69
C VAL A 451 -4.34 37.12 -34.45
N ALA A 452 -5.54 36.57 -34.70
CA ALA A 452 -6.63 37.26 -35.39
C ALA A 452 -7.99 36.65 -35.03
N ASN A 453 -9.07 37.43 -35.19
CA ASN A 453 -10.42 36.92 -35.01
C ASN A 453 -10.75 35.91 -36.12
N GLN A 454 -11.31 34.77 -35.74
CA GLN A 454 -11.74 33.73 -36.69
C GLN A 454 -13.14 33.24 -36.33
N VAL A 455 -13.92 32.93 -37.36
CA VAL A 455 -15.30 32.48 -37.20
C VAL A 455 -15.47 31.18 -37.98
N SER A 456 -15.94 30.14 -37.32
CA SER A 456 -16.21 28.84 -37.94
C SER A 456 -17.47 28.86 -38.84
N GLU A 457 -17.72 27.76 -39.54
CA GLU A 457 -19.03 27.50 -40.16
C GLU A 457 -20.09 27.20 -39.08
N VAL A 458 -21.36 27.41 -39.42
CA VAL A 458 -22.47 27.08 -38.52
C VAL A 458 -22.64 25.56 -38.48
N TYR A 459 -22.80 24.99 -37.29
CA TYR A 459 -23.03 23.56 -37.14
C TYR A 459 -24.06 23.22 -36.04
N PRO A 460 -24.85 22.13 -36.18
CA PRO A 460 -24.99 21.35 -37.41
C PRO A 460 -25.64 22.20 -38.52
N ASN A 461 -25.34 21.90 -39.78
CA ASN A 461 -25.96 22.55 -40.93
C ASN A 461 -26.13 21.51 -42.04
N PRO A 462 -27.37 21.10 -42.40
CA PRO A 462 -28.65 21.70 -41.99
C PRO A 462 -29.04 21.54 -40.50
N VAL A 463 -29.83 22.49 -40.00
CA VAL A 463 -30.34 22.58 -38.63
C VAL A 463 -31.74 21.98 -38.56
N ARG A 464 -31.86 20.80 -37.95
CA ARG A 464 -33.15 20.12 -37.73
C ARG A 464 -33.78 20.46 -36.37
N ALA A 465 -32.95 20.59 -35.34
CA ALA A 465 -33.39 20.78 -33.96
C ALA A 465 -33.65 22.26 -33.58
N ARG A 466 -33.72 23.17 -34.56
CA ARG A 466 -33.84 24.64 -34.36
C ARG A 466 -32.79 25.23 -33.41
N ARG A 467 -31.64 24.56 -33.28
CA ARG A 467 -30.46 25.00 -32.52
C ARG A 467 -29.21 24.75 -33.35
N ALA A 468 -28.32 25.72 -33.37
CA ALA A 468 -27.01 25.62 -34.00
C ALA A 468 -25.97 26.34 -33.16
N SER A 469 -24.70 26.14 -33.45
CA SER A 469 -23.60 26.79 -32.78
C SER A 469 -22.61 27.33 -33.82
N ILE A 470 -21.84 28.33 -33.40
CA ILE A 470 -20.70 28.85 -34.14
C ILE A 470 -19.56 29.11 -33.16
N ASP A 471 -18.39 28.56 -33.45
CA ASP A 471 -17.17 28.84 -32.71
C ASP A 471 -16.53 30.14 -33.23
N TYR A 472 -16.11 30.98 -32.30
CA TYR A 472 -15.53 32.31 -32.52
C TYR A 472 -14.23 32.45 -31.73
N LEU A 473 -13.10 32.55 -32.44
CA LEU A 473 -11.82 32.90 -31.85
C LEU A 473 -11.72 34.42 -31.77
N SER A 474 -11.58 34.98 -30.57
CA SER A 474 -11.53 36.43 -30.35
C SER A 474 -10.19 36.85 -29.76
N GLU A 475 -9.60 37.89 -30.31
CA GLU A 475 -8.39 38.55 -29.81
C GLU A 475 -8.67 39.32 -28.51
N THR A 476 -9.89 39.83 -28.33
CA THR A 476 -10.26 40.68 -27.18
C THR A 476 -11.60 40.29 -26.57
N SER A 477 -11.81 40.66 -25.30
CA SER A 477 -13.09 40.45 -24.60
C SER A 477 -14.10 41.55 -24.97
N ARG A 478 -14.53 41.61 -26.23
CA ARG A 478 -15.52 42.57 -26.74
C ARG A 478 -16.75 41.86 -27.31
N PRO A 479 -17.98 42.37 -27.08
CA PRO A 479 -19.17 41.71 -27.59
C PRO A 479 -19.23 41.74 -29.13
N VAL A 480 -19.74 40.66 -29.72
CA VAL A 480 -20.07 40.57 -31.15
C VAL A 480 -21.57 40.65 -31.35
N ARG A 481 -22.02 41.42 -32.33
CA ARG A 481 -23.43 41.44 -32.74
C ARG A 481 -23.68 40.31 -33.74
N VAL A 482 -24.62 39.43 -33.42
CA VAL A 482 -25.05 38.32 -34.30
C VAL A 482 -26.46 38.62 -34.79
N SER A 483 -26.63 38.72 -36.11
CA SER A 483 -27.91 38.94 -36.78
C SER A 483 -28.29 37.75 -37.65
N VAL A 484 -29.55 37.35 -37.63
CA VAL A 484 -30.14 36.35 -38.53
C VAL A 484 -30.89 37.07 -39.65
N LEU A 485 -30.53 36.78 -40.89
CA LEU A 485 -31.07 37.37 -42.11
C LEU A 485 -31.85 36.32 -42.91
N ASP A 486 -32.97 36.70 -43.52
CA ASP A 486 -33.64 35.87 -44.52
C ASP A 486 -32.91 35.89 -45.89
N ALA A 487 -33.40 35.10 -46.85
CA ALA A 487 -32.83 35.04 -48.19
C ALA A 487 -32.90 36.39 -48.97
N ALA A 488 -33.73 37.34 -48.53
CA ALA A 488 -33.82 38.69 -49.08
C ALA A 488 -32.92 39.70 -48.34
N GLY A 489 -32.15 39.26 -47.34
CA GLY A 489 -31.26 40.11 -46.54
C GLY A 489 -31.95 40.90 -45.43
N ARG A 490 -33.22 40.61 -45.12
CA ARG A 490 -33.95 41.27 -44.03
C ARG A 490 -33.56 40.67 -42.69
N THR A 491 -33.21 41.51 -41.72
CA THR A 491 -32.91 41.07 -40.34
C THR A 491 -34.17 40.61 -39.63
N LEU A 492 -34.21 39.33 -39.28
CA LEU A 492 -35.28 38.72 -38.50
C LEU A 492 -35.00 38.86 -36.99
N HIS A 493 -33.75 38.60 -36.59
CA HIS A 493 -33.30 38.67 -35.21
C HIS A 493 -31.90 39.27 -35.12
N SER A 494 -31.60 40.00 -34.05
CA SER A 494 -30.26 40.51 -33.77
C SER A 494 -30.02 40.52 -32.26
N ARG A 495 -28.86 40.03 -31.82
CA ARG A 495 -28.44 40.02 -30.42
C ARG A 495 -26.95 40.30 -30.29
N ASN A 496 -26.56 41.00 -29.23
CA ASN A 496 -25.15 41.10 -28.86
C ASN A 496 -24.79 39.90 -27.99
N HIS A 497 -23.68 39.24 -28.29
CA HIS A 497 -23.12 38.15 -27.52
C HIS A 497 -21.80 38.61 -26.88
N PRO A 498 -21.61 38.45 -25.56
CA PRO A 498 -20.33 38.72 -24.95
C PRO A 498 -19.29 37.70 -25.45
N LEU A 499 -18.08 38.17 -25.75
CA LEU A 499 -16.93 37.32 -26.04
C LEU A 499 -15.86 37.51 -24.97
N GLN A 500 -15.09 36.46 -24.73
CA GLN A 500 -13.83 36.49 -24.02
C GLN A 500 -12.66 36.41 -25.01
N ALA A 501 -11.49 36.94 -24.64
CA ALA A 501 -10.26 36.70 -25.40
C ALA A 501 -9.91 35.20 -25.36
N GLY A 502 -9.70 34.60 -26.53
CA GLY A 502 -9.58 33.14 -26.70
C GLY A 502 -10.72 32.57 -27.55
N ALA A 503 -10.94 31.27 -27.41
CA ALA A 503 -12.00 30.56 -28.13
C ALA A 503 -13.34 30.68 -27.40
N ASN A 504 -14.40 30.96 -28.16
CA ASN A 504 -15.77 31.12 -27.68
C ASN A 504 -16.72 30.23 -28.49
N ARG A 505 -17.81 29.78 -27.88
CA ARG A 505 -18.92 29.14 -28.59
C ARG A 505 -20.18 29.98 -28.42
N LEU A 506 -20.80 30.31 -29.54
CA LEU A 506 -22.05 31.08 -29.59
C LEU A 506 -23.19 30.14 -29.99
N ASP A 507 -24.12 29.93 -29.06
CA ASP A 507 -25.32 29.14 -29.32
C ASP A 507 -26.43 30.00 -29.93
N LEU A 508 -27.02 29.46 -30.99
CA LEU A 508 -28.01 30.12 -31.83
C LEU A 508 -29.36 29.44 -31.64
N ASN A 509 -30.31 30.20 -31.10
CA ASN A 509 -31.70 29.76 -31.04
C ASN A 509 -32.42 30.20 -32.32
N LEU A 510 -32.80 29.22 -33.13
CA LEU A 510 -33.49 29.40 -34.41
C LEU A 510 -34.97 28.99 -34.33
N ALA A 511 -35.52 28.90 -33.11
CA ALA A 511 -36.94 28.64 -32.88
C ALA A 511 -37.80 29.75 -33.48
N GLY A 512 -38.88 29.36 -34.16
CA GLY A 512 -39.80 30.30 -34.82
C GLY A 512 -39.43 30.66 -36.26
N LEU A 513 -38.25 30.28 -36.74
CA LEU A 513 -37.93 30.35 -38.18
C LEU A 513 -38.63 29.20 -38.91
N ALA A 514 -39.13 29.44 -40.12
CA ALA A 514 -39.66 28.38 -40.99
C ALA A 514 -38.51 27.59 -41.65
N ALA A 515 -38.80 26.42 -42.24
CA ALA A 515 -37.80 25.71 -43.05
C ALA A 515 -37.34 26.59 -44.22
N GLY A 516 -36.03 26.68 -44.44
CA GLY A 516 -35.46 27.58 -45.45
C GLY A 516 -33.99 27.91 -45.24
N VAL A 517 -33.45 28.74 -46.14
CA VAL A 517 -32.06 29.23 -46.08
C VAL A 517 -32.01 30.60 -45.41
N TYR A 518 -31.11 30.73 -44.44
CA TYR A 518 -30.84 31.95 -43.70
C TYR A 518 -29.34 32.27 -43.70
N PHE A 519 -29.00 33.51 -43.37
CA PHE A 519 -27.61 33.95 -43.22
C PHE A 519 -27.38 34.57 -41.85
N LEU A 520 -26.32 34.15 -41.16
CA LEU A 520 -25.83 34.84 -39.98
C LEU A 520 -24.87 35.93 -40.40
N ARG A 521 -25.00 37.11 -39.81
CA ARG A 521 -24.04 38.21 -39.90
C ARG A 521 -23.45 38.48 -38.53
N LEU A 522 -22.12 38.37 -38.42
CA LEU A 522 -21.37 38.64 -37.19
C LEU A 522 -20.58 39.94 -37.35
N GLU A 523 -20.78 40.88 -36.43
CA GLU A 523 -20.19 42.23 -36.44
C GLU A 523 -19.50 42.53 -35.11
N ASP A 524 -18.17 42.65 -35.11
CA ASP A 524 -17.32 42.94 -33.94
C ASP A 524 -16.63 44.32 -34.03
N GLY A 525 -17.04 45.16 -34.99
CA GLY A 525 -16.41 46.43 -35.32
C GLY A 525 -15.37 46.35 -36.45
N ARG A 526 -15.08 45.16 -36.98
CA ARG A 526 -14.33 44.93 -38.23
C ARG A 526 -15.31 44.62 -39.39
N GLN A 527 -14.79 44.11 -40.51
CA GLN A 527 -15.61 43.68 -41.65
C GLN A 527 -16.58 42.55 -41.21
N PRO A 528 -17.89 42.65 -41.53
CA PRO A 528 -18.86 41.66 -41.12
C PRO A 528 -18.58 40.29 -41.74
N VAL A 529 -18.68 39.24 -40.93
CA VAL A 529 -18.54 37.85 -41.40
C VAL A 529 -19.93 37.26 -41.61
N HIS A 530 -20.13 36.61 -42.75
CA HIS A 530 -21.38 35.93 -43.10
C HIS A 530 -21.24 34.41 -43.08
N ARG A 531 -22.25 33.72 -42.53
CA ARG A 531 -22.35 32.24 -42.60
C ARG A 531 -23.73 31.80 -43.04
N ARG A 532 -23.79 30.81 -43.93
CA ARG A 532 -25.05 30.25 -44.42
C ARG A 532 -25.54 29.18 -43.43
N VAL A 533 -26.83 29.20 -43.09
CA VAL A 533 -27.48 28.16 -42.31
C VAL A 533 -28.77 27.72 -43.00
N VAL A 534 -28.95 26.42 -43.15
CA VAL A 534 -30.17 25.81 -43.68
C VAL A 534 -30.96 25.30 -42.48
N VAL A 535 -32.24 25.66 -42.38
CA VAL A 535 -33.15 25.17 -41.33
C VAL A 535 -34.14 24.22 -41.99
N GLU A 536 -34.27 23.01 -41.47
CA GLU A 536 -35.19 21.95 -41.93
C GLU A 536 -36.39 21.81 -41.00
#